data_AF-A0A0U2V554-F1
#
_entry.id   AF-A0A0U2V554-F1
#
_cell.length_a   1.000
_cell.length_b   1.000
_cell.length_c   1.000
_cell.angle_alpha   90.00
_cell.angle_beta   90.00
_cell.angle_gamma   90.00
#
_symmetry.space_group_name_H-M   'P 1'
#
loop_
_entity.id
_entity.type
_entity.pdbx_description
1 polymer ?
#
loop_
_entity_poly.entity_id
_entity_poly.type
_entity_poly.pdbx_seq_one_letter_code
_entity_poly.pdbx_strand_id
1 'polypeptide(L)' 'MVFWRAAGLNYVQFSNIAAKCVRNALKKDLQTEANKRALVNIKFQKWEGGKGVGAKE' A
#
# COMPACT_ATOMS: atom_id res chain seq x y z
N MET A 1 -19.09 -3.05 14.96
CA MET A 1 -17.67 -3.28 14.64
C MET A 1 -17.44 -2.92 13.18
N VAL A 2 -16.46 -2.09 12.85
CA VAL A 2 -16.21 -1.69 11.45
C VAL A 2 -15.64 -2.87 10.65
N PHE A 3 -16.20 -3.13 9.47
CA PHE A 3 -15.90 -4.32 8.65
C PHE A 3 -14.39 -4.52 8.36
N TRP A 4 -13.67 -3.44 8.08
CA TRP A 4 -12.24 -3.50 7.79
C TRP A 4 -11.38 -3.86 9.00
N ARG A 5 -11.80 -3.51 10.23
CA ARG A 5 -11.10 -3.96 11.45
C ARG A 5 -11.29 -5.46 11.68
N ALA A 6 -12.46 -6.00 11.38
CA ALA A 6 -12.73 -7.43 11.47
C ALA A 6 -11.90 -8.23 10.44
N ALA A 7 -11.60 -7.63 9.29
CA ALA A 7 -10.73 -8.18 8.26
C ALA A 7 -9.21 -8.04 8.56
N GLY A 8 -8.84 -7.57 9.76
CA GLY A 8 -7.43 -7.40 10.16
C GLY A 8 -6.73 -6.19 9.50
N LEU A 9 -7.48 -5.29 8.86
CA LEU A 9 -6.89 -4.09 8.25
C LEU A 9 -6.70 -2.99 9.30
N ASN A 10 -5.51 -2.37 9.27
CA ASN A 10 -5.28 -1.07 9.88
C ASN A 10 -6.03 0.02 9.10
N TYR A 11 -6.40 1.10 9.78
CA TYR A 11 -6.95 2.32 9.18
C TYR A 11 -6.12 2.81 7.99
N VAL A 12 -4.78 2.82 8.12
CA VAL A 12 -3.89 3.25 7.03
C VAL A 12 -4.02 2.35 5.79
N GLN A 13 -4.15 1.03 5.99
CA GLN A 13 -4.34 0.09 4.89
C GLN A 13 -5.70 0.29 4.22
N PHE A 14 -6.77 0.44 5.01
CA PHE A 14 -8.11 0.73 4.51
C PHE A 14 -8.15 2.02 3.67
N SER A 15 -7.60 3.11 4.19
CA SER A 15 -7.58 4.41 3.51
C SER A 15 -6.76 4.37 2.20
N ASN A 16 -5.65 3.62 2.18
CA ASN A 16 -4.87 3.43 0.96
C ASN A 16 -5.64 2.64 -0.12
N ILE A 17 -6.40 1.61 0.27
CA ILE A 17 -7.25 0.84 -0.64
C ILE A 17 -8.35 1.74 -1.23
N ALA A 18 -9.05 2.51 -0.38
CA ALA A 18 -10.07 3.45 -0.83
C ALA A 18 -9.49 4.49 -1.80
N ALA A 19 -8.31 5.04 -1.50
CA ALA A 19 -7.62 5.97 -2.37
C ALA A 19 -7.23 5.34 -3.72
N LYS A 20 -6.87 4.06 -3.76
CA LYS A 20 -6.60 3.33 -5.01
C LYS A 20 -7.87 3.16 -5.86
N CYS A 21 -8.99 2.80 -5.24
CA CYS A 21 -10.29 2.73 -5.92
C CYS A 21 -10.68 4.07 -6.55
N VAL A 22 -10.54 5.17 -5.80
CA VAL A 22 -10.85 6.52 -6.31
C VAL A 22 -9.96 6.89 -7.49
N ARG A 23 -8.64 6.63 -7.42
CA ARG A 23 -7.72 6.90 -8.55
C ARG A 23 -8.06 6.11 -9.81
N ASN A 24 -8.55 4.88 -9.66
CA ASN A 24 -8.99 4.06 -10.79
C ASN A 24 -10.30 4.55 -11.43
N ALA A 25 -11.10 5.32 -10.70
CA ALA A 25 -12.35 5.90 -11.21
C ALA A 25 -12.14 7.23 -11.96
N LEU A 26 -10.91 7.78 -11.98
CA LEU A 26 -10.60 9.01 -12.72
C LEU A 26 -10.52 8.77 -14.24
N LYS A 27 -10.71 9.85 -15.00
CA LYS A 27 -10.46 9.87 -16.45
C LYS A 27 -9.00 9.56 -16.76
N LYS A 28 -8.74 8.90 -17.90
CA LYS A 28 -7.40 8.41 -18.30
C LYS A 28 -6.32 9.49 -18.26
N ASP A 29 -6.66 10.72 -18.65
CA ASP A 29 -5.73 11.85 -18.66
C ASP A 29 -5.17 12.17 -17.26
N LEU A 30 -6.03 12.11 -16.24
CA LEU A 30 -5.69 12.41 -14.85
C LEU A 30 -5.21 11.16 -14.08
N GLN A 31 -5.61 9.97 -14.54
CA GLN A 31 -5.24 8.70 -13.92
C GLN A 31 -3.73 8.46 -13.98
N THR A 32 -3.07 8.88 -15.06
CA THR A 32 -1.63 8.71 -15.24
C THR A 32 -0.83 9.45 -14.17
N GLU A 33 -1.20 10.69 -13.85
CA GLU A 33 -0.56 11.46 -12.77
C GLU A 33 -0.93 10.93 -11.39
N ALA A 34 -2.18 10.51 -11.19
CA ALA A 34 -2.64 9.96 -9.92
C ALA A 34 -1.94 8.64 -9.57
N ASN A 35 -1.69 7.78 -10.56
CA ASN A 35 -1.02 6.49 -10.38
C ASN A 35 0.46 6.62 -9.99
N LYS A 36 1.14 7.70 -10.38
CA LYS A 36 2.52 7.96 -9.93
C LYS A 36 2.62 8.02 -8.42
N ARG A 37 1.60 8.54 -7.73
CA ARG A 37 1.54 8.62 -6.26
C ARG A 37 1.28 7.27 -5.57
N ALA A 38 0.87 6.25 -6.33
CA ALA A 38 0.60 4.91 -5.80
C ALA A 38 1.84 3.99 -5.84
N LEU A 39 2.93 4.42 -6.48
CA LEU A 39 4.17 3.66 -6.53
C LEU A 39 4.86 3.69 -5.17
N VAL A 40 4.98 2.52 -4.53
CA VAL A 40 5.76 2.33 -3.31
C VAL A 40 6.90 1.38 -3.67
N ASN A 41 8.12 1.89 -3.75
CA ASN A 41 9.34 1.12 -4.03
C ASN A 41 10.20 1.01 -2.77
N ILE A 42 9.62 0.46 -1.70
CA ILE A 42 10.32 0.24 -0.43
C ILE A 42 10.58 -1.25 -0.31
N LYS A 43 11.86 -1.62 -0.25
CA LYS A 43 12.29 -2.99 0.02
C LYS A 43 12.49 -3.16 1.51
N PHE A 44 11.90 -4.18 2.10
CA PHE A 44 12.03 -4.44 3.52
C PHE A 44 13.03 -5.56 3.75
N GLN A 45 14.10 -5.26 4.50
CA GLN A 45 15.00 -6.28 5.00
C GLN A 45 14.69 -6.52 6.47
N LYS A 46 14.35 -7.76 6.83
CA LYS A 46 14.27 -8.16 8.23
C LYS A 46 15.69 -8.37 8.77
N TRP A 47 16.01 -7.76 9.92
CA TRP A 47 17.29 -7.92 10.61
C TRP A 47 17.06 -8.60 11.95
N GLU A 48 17.76 -9.70 12.19
CA GLU A 48 17.75 -10.41 13.48
C GLU A 48 19.19 -10.78 13.86
N GLY A 49 19.58 -10.53 15.11
CA GLY A 49 20.93 -10.86 15.59
C GLY A 49 22.08 -10.17 14.86
N GLY A 50 21.86 -8.99 14.26
CA GLY A 50 22.88 -8.23 13.54
C GLY A 50 23.16 -8.69 12.11
N LYS A 51 22.43 -9.69 11.60
CA LYS A 51 22.47 -10.10 10.18
C LYS A 51 21.09 -9.94 9.55
N GLY A 52 21.05 -9.54 8.28
CA GLY A 52 19.83 -9.55 7.50
C GLY A 52 19.39 -11.00 7.26
N VAL A 53 18.21 -11.37 7.73
CA VAL A 53 17.64 -12.71 7.57
C VAL A 53 16.54 -12.64 6.52
N GLY A 54 16.68 -13.39 5.42
CA GLY A 54 15.70 -13.47 4.33
C GLY A 54 16.11 -12.73 3.05
N ALA A 55 15.48 -13.11 1.94
CA ALA A 55 15.61 -12.45 0.65
C ALA A 55 15.03 -11.02 0.75
N LYS A 56 15.69 -10.07 0.08
CA LYS A 56 15.21 -8.68 -0.07
C LYS A 56 13.95 -8.70 -0.96
N GLU A 57 12.76 -8.75 -0.37
CA GLU A 57 11.49 -8.46 -1.07
C GLU A 57 11.24 -6.94 -1.15
#